data_AF-A0A314ZNR9-F1
#
_entry.id   AF-A0A314ZNR9-F1
#
_cell.length_a   1.000
_cell.length_b   1.000
_cell.length_c   1.000
_cell.angle_alpha   90.00
_cell.angle_beta   90.00
_cell.angle_gamma   90.00
#
_symmetry.space_group_name_H-M   'P 1'
#
loop_
_entity.id
_entity.type
_entity.pdbx_description
1 polymer ?
#
loop_
_entity_poly.entity_id
_entity_poly.type
_entity_poly.pdbx_seq_one_letter_code
_entity_poly.pdbx_strand_id
1 'polypeptide(L)'
;MFIAGIFFIIGTVFNAAAQNLLMLIIGRILLGCGVGFANQAVPLFLSEIAPTRIRGALNILFQLNVTIGILFANLINYGTSKIAGGWGWRLSLGLAGVPAAMLTLGSLVVVDTPNSLISRGKLEEGKAALKKIRGVDNVEPEFLEIVDASRVAKEVKHPFRNLLQRRNRPQLVIAILMQVFQQFTGINAIMFYAPVLFQTLGFKSDASLYSAVITGAVNVLSTLVSIYFVDRAGRRALLLEAGVQMFLSQLVVAIVMGLKVKDNSNDLNQGLAVLVVVMVCSFVSSFAWSWGPLGWLIPSETFPLEARSAGQSVAVCVNMLFTFVIAQAFLSMLCHMKFGIFLFFTSWVFVMTLFVLFLIPETKGVPIEEMTERVWKQHWFWKRFMDDGEDKAKGHA
;
A
#
# COMPACT_ATOMS: atom_id res chain seq x y z
N MET A 1 -5.39 6.74 14.62
CA MET A 1 -4.97 7.95 13.85
C MET A 1 -4.31 9.00 14.75
N PHE A 2 -4.98 9.47 15.80
CA PHE A 2 -4.41 10.46 16.73
C PHE A 2 -3.01 10.12 17.28
N ILE A 3 -2.84 8.89 17.78
CA ILE A 3 -1.55 8.38 18.28
C ILE A 3 -0.47 8.42 17.18
N ALA A 4 -0.83 8.05 15.95
CA ALA A 4 0.09 8.07 14.81
C ALA A 4 0.61 9.49 14.55
N GLY A 5 -0.29 10.49 14.57
CA GLY A 5 0.04 11.90 14.39
C GLY A 5 0.99 12.43 15.45
N ILE A 6 0.76 12.10 16.74
CA ILE A 6 1.65 12.50 17.84
C ILE A 6 3.06 11.95 17.65
N PHE A 7 3.19 10.64 17.40
CA PHE A 7 4.49 10.02 17.16
C PHE A 7 5.22 10.65 15.97
N PHE A 8 4.48 11.00 14.92
CA PHE A 8 5.02 11.65 13.74
C PHE A 8 5.51 13.08 14.01
N ILE A 9 4.74 13.87 14.78
CA ILE A 9 5.13 15.22 15.19
C ILE A 9 6.40 15.17 16.04
N ILE A 10 6.43 14.31 17.07
CA ILE A 10 7.60 14.18 17.95
C ILE A 10 8.82 13.73 17.12
N GLY A 11 8.67 12.71 16.27
CA GLY A 11 9.75 12.26 15.39
C GLY A 11 10.27 13.35 14.45
N THR A 12 9.38 14.19 13.94
CA THR A 12 9.76 15.33 13.08
C THR A 12 10.50 16.40 13.85
N VAL A 13 10.06 16.77 15.06
CA VAL A 13 10.74 17.74 15.93
C VAL A 13 12.14 17.26 16.27
N PHE A 14 12.30 15.98 16.61
CA PHE A 14 13.62 15.38 16.88
C PHE A 14 14.55 15.43 15.66
N ASN A 15 14.02 15.16 14.46
CA ASN A 15 14.81 15.21 13.23
C ASN A 15 15.18 16.64 12.80
N ALA A 16 14.27 17.59 12.95
CA ALA A 16 14.50 19.00 12.61
C ALA A 16 15.48 19.68 13.57
N ALA A 17 15.41 19.35 14.87
CA ALA A 17 16.27 19.88 15.92
C ALA A 17 17.53 19.04 16.16
N ALA A 18 17.83 18.06 15.30
CA ALA A 18 18.90 17.11 15.54
C ALA A 18 20.29 17.79 15.62
N GLN A 19 20.94 17.63 16.77
CA GLN A 19 22.34 18.05 17.00
C GLN A 19 23.32 16.87 17.03
N ASN A 20 22.82 15.66 17.29
CA ASN A 20 23.61 14.43 17.38
C ASN A 20 22.98 13.33 16.52
N LEU A 21 23.80 12.38 16.05
CA LEU A 21 23.34 11.22 15.26
C LEU A 21 22.26 10.41 15.99
N LEU A 22 22.39 10.25 17.31
CA LEU A 22 21.43 9.52 18.14
C LEU A 22 20.03 10.16 18.11
N MET A 23 19.96 11.50 18.01
CA MET A 23 18.70 12.23 17.91
C MET A 23 17.99 11.98 16.57
N LEU A 24 18.74 11.83 15.47
CA LEU A 24 18.20 11.41 14.17
C LEU A 24 17.68 9.97 14.19
N ILE A 25 18.40 9.06 14.86
CA ILE A 25 18.00 7.66 14.97
C ILE A 25 16.69 7.55 15.76
N ILE A 26 16.60 8.20 16.92
CA ILE A 26 15.38 8.25 17.73
C ILE A 26 14.24 8.89 16.94
N GLY A 27 14.50 10.02 16.26
CA GLY A 27 13.51 10.68 15.41
C GLY A 27 12.96 9.75 14.33
N ARG A 28 13.82 8.98 13.65
CA ARG A 28 13.40 7.98 12.66
C ARG A 28 12.61 6.82 13.25
N ILE A 29 12.97 6.32 14.43
CA ILE A 29 12.20 5.26 15.11
C ILE A 29 10.78 5.76 15.39
N LEU A 30 10.64 6.98 15.93
CA LEU A 30 9.33 7.57 16.23
C LEU A 30 8.50 7.83 14.97
N LEU A 31 9.12 8.32 13.88
CA LEU A 31 8.45 8.43 12.58
C LEU A 31 7.97 7.05 12.09
N GLY A 32 8.78 6.01 12.22
CA GLY A 32 8.42 4.63 11.86
C GLY A 32 7.21 4.12 12.65
N CYS A 33 7.16 4.36 13.96
CA CYS A 33 5.99 4.05 14.78
C CYS A 33 4.74 4.78 14.26
N GLY A 34 4.86 6.06 13.92
CA GLY A 34 3.79 6.86 13.32
C GLY A 34 3.28 6.26 12.01
N VAL A 35 4.17 5.92 11.09
CA VAL A 35 3.83 5.26 9.81
C VAL A 35 3.10 3.93 10.06
N GLY A 36 3.59 3.11 10.99
CA GLY A 36 2.97 1.83 11.33
C GLY A 36 1.53 1.97 11.80
N PHE A 37 1.27 2.88 12.75
CA PHE A 37 -0.09 3.14 13.23
C PHE A 37 -0.99 3.78 12.16
N ALA A 38 -0.46 4.66 11.32
CA ALA A 38 -1.22 5.27 10.24
C ALA A 38 -1.62 4.24 9.17
N ASN A 39 -0.66 3.44 8.68
CA ASN A 39 -0.90 2.44 7.64
C ASN A 39 -1.82 1.31 8.11
N GLN A 40 -1.88 1.04 9.42
CA GLN A 40 -2.80 0.06 9.97
C GLN A 40 -4.22 0.63 10.11
N ALA A 41 -4.35 1.86 10.63
CA ALA A 41 -5.66 2.42 10.98
C ALA A 41 -6.39 3.09 9.81
N VAL A 42 -5.66 3.72 8.87
CA VAL A 42 -6.29 4.53 7.80
C VAL A 42 -7.03 3.69 6.77
N PRO A 43 -6.44 2.62 6.18
CA PRO A 43 -7.17 1.78 5.23
C PRO A 43 -8.38 1.10 5.87
N LEU A 44 -8.24 0.67 7.14
CA LEU A 44 -9.33 0.10 7.93
C LEU A 44 -10.50 1.09 8.07
N PHE A 45 -10.20 2.30 8.54
CA PHE A 45 -11.18 3.36 8.73
C PHE A 45 -11.92 3.72 7.43
N LEU A 46 -11.18 3.86 6.33
CA LEU A 46 -11.78 4.13 5.01
C LEU A 46 -12.68 2.98 4.54
N SER A 47 -12.26 1.73 4.73
CA SER A 47 -13.04 0.56 4.33
C SER A 47 -14.36 0.41 5.09
N GLU A 48 -14.40 0.84 6.36
CA GLU A 48 -15.57 0.72 7.24
C GLU A 48 -16.59 1.84 7.06
N ILE A 49 -16.15 3.03 6.66
CA ILE A 49 -17.02 4.18 6.45
C ILE A 49 -17.53 4.24 5.02
N ALA A 50 -16.71 3.81 4.06
CA ALA A 50 -17.06 3.92 2.65
C ALA A 50 -18.31 3.10 2.29
N PRO A 51 -19.24 3.67 1.50
CA PRO A 51 -20.32 2.91 0.90
C PRO A 51 -19.77 1.77 0.03
N THR A 52 -20.44 0.62 0.02
CA THR A 52 -20.05 -0.58 -0.76
C THR A 52 -19.73 -0.27 -2.23
N ARG A 53 -20.47 0.65 -2.85
CA ARG A 53 -20.31 1.02 -4.27
C ARG A 53 -19.02 1.77 -4.61
N ILE A 54 -18.50 2.58 -3.70
CA ILE A 54 -17.32 3.46 -3.93
C ILE A 54 -16.18 3.17 -2.94
N ARG A 55 -16.23 2.00 -2.28
CA ARG A 55 -15.23 1.58 -1.28
C ARG A 55 -13.84 1.52 -1.87
N GLY A 56 -13.71 0.98 -3.08
CA GLY A 56 -12.44 0.91 -3.79
C GLY A 56 -11.87 2.31 -3.99
N ALA A 57 -12.63 3.18 -4.65
CA ALA A 57 -12.23 4.56 -4.93
C ALA A 57 -11.80 5.33 -3.65
N LEU A 58 -12.57 5.25 -2.56
CA LEU A 58 -12.27 5.97 -1.33
C LEU A 58 -11.02 5.44 -0.62
N ASN A 59 -10.78 4.12 -0.62
CA ASN A 59 -9.58 3.56 -0.02
C ASN A 59 -8.33 3.93 -0.84
N ILE A 60 -8.43 3.96 -2.16
CA ILE A 60 -7.31 4.38 -3.03
C ILE A 60 -6.90 5.83 -2.80
N LEU A 61 -7.78 6.71 -2.28
CA LEU A 61 -7.37 8.06 -1.86
C LEU A 61 -6.25 8.04 -0.82
N PHE A 62 -6.15 6.99 0.01
CA PHE A 62 -4.99 6.82 0.90
C PHE A 62 -3.70 6.70 0.10
N GLN A 63 -3.67 5.80 -0.89
CA GLN A 63 -2.52 5.63 -1.77
C GLN A 63 -2.23 6.91 -2.57
N LEU A 64 -3.26 7.62 -3.04
CA LEU A 64 -3.09 8.91 -3.71
C LEU A 64 -2.34 9.90 -2.81
N ASN A 65 -2.74 10.02 -1.54
CA ASN A 65 -2.03 10.88 -0.57
C ASN A 65 -0.58 10.45 -0.35
N VAL A 66 -0.29 9.15 -0.33
CA VAL A 66 1.09 8.64 -0.28
C VAL A 66 1.90 9.11 -1.50
N THR A 67 1.35 8.97 -2.71
CA THR A 67 2.03 9.40 -3.94
C THR A 67 2.22 10.92 -4.03
N ILE A 68 1.22 11.69 -3.60
CA ILE A 68 1.30 13.15 -3.47
C ILE A 68 2.39 13.53 -2.46
N GLY A 69 2.46 12.83 -1.33
CA GLY A 69 3.52 13.03 -0.34
C GLY A 69 4.92 12.78 -0.90
N ILE A 70 5.10 11.72 -1.68
CA ILE A 70 6.38 11.43 -2.37
C ILE A 70 6.74 12.55 -3.36
N LEU A 71 5.77 13.03 -4.14
CA LEU A 71 5.99 14.13 -5.09
C LEU A 71 6.38 15.43 -4.37
N PHE A 72 5.63 15.85 -3.36
CA PHE A 72 5.95 17.04 -2.57
C PHE A 72 7.30 16.91 -1.85
N ALA A 73 7.63 15.74 -1.31
CA ALA A 73 8.93 15.51 -0.69
C ALA A 73 10.08 15.72 -1.69
N ASN A 74 9.94 15.24 -2.94
CA ASN A 74 10.92 15.48 -3.99
C ASN A 74 11.03 16.96 -4.38
N LEU A 75 9.90 17.67 -4.48
CA LEU A 75 9.89 19.11 -4.77
C LEU A 75 10.50 19.95 -3.63
N ILE A 76 10.22 19.59 -2.37
CA ILE A 76 10.82 20.22 -1.19
C ILE A 76 12.33 19.93 -1.17
N ASN A 77 12.75 18.69 -1.45
CA ASN A 77 14.17 18.35 -1.55
C ASN A 77 14.88 19.18 -2.64
N TYR A 78 14.22 19.41 -3.78
CA TYR A 78 14.74 20.28 -4.84
C TYR A 78 14.88 21.75 -4.39
N GLY A 79 13.88 22.29 -3.69
CA GLY A 79 13.94 23.66 -3.17
C GLY A 79 15.01 23.81 -2.09
N THR A 80 15.08 22.85 -1.17
CA THR A 80 16.00 22.86 -0.03
C THR A 80 17.45 22.58 -0.43
N SER A 81 17.71 21.82 -1.50
CA SER A 81 19.07 21.58 -2.00
C SER A 81 19.73 22.84 -2.58
N LYS A 82 18.95 23.83 -2.98
CA LYS A 82 19.44 25.12 -3.51
C LYS A 82 19.69 26.19 -2.44
N ILE A 83 19.34 25.90 -1.18
CA ILE A 83 19.53 26.87 -0.08
C ILE A 83 21.02 26.91 0.28
N ALA A 84 21.68 28.02 -0.05
CA ALA A 84 23.04 28.32 0.40
C ALA A 84 23.04 28.55 1.92
N GLY A 85 23.47 27.54 2.67
CA GLY A 85 23.56 27.62 4.13
C GLY A 85 23.73 26.28 4.85
N GLY A 86 23.46 25.14 4.21
CA GLY A 86 23.64 23.82 4.82
C GLY A 86 22.55 23.40 5.81
N TRP A 87 21.54 24.26 6.06
CA TRP A 87 20.37 23.95 6.90
C TRP A 87 19.19 23.34 6.12
N GLY A 88 19.32 23.18 4.79
CA GLY A 88 18.23 22.69 3.93
C GLY A 88 17.67 21.32 4.32
N TRP A 89 18.51 20.41 4.80
CA TRP A 89 18.08 19.08 5.25
C TRP A 89 17.18 19.13 6.49
N ARG A 90 17.42 20.07 7.42
CA ARG A 90 16.58 20.27 8.61
C ARG A 90 15.19 20.76 8.21
N LEU A 91 15.13 21.68 7.24
CA LEU A 91 13.88 22.20 6.72
C LEU A 91 13.08 21.11 6.00
N SER A 92 13.74 20.30 5.15
CA SER A 92 13.08 19.17 4.46
C SER A 92 12.47 18.18 5.44
N LEU A 93 13.21 17.79 6.48
CA LEU A 93 12.69 16.89 7.53
C LEU A 93 11.62 17.56 8.39
N GLY A 94 11.76 18.85 8.72
CA GLY A 94 10.81 19.61 9.53
C GLY A 94 9.46 19.82 8.85
N LEU A 95 9.44 19.99 7.53
CA LEU A 95 8.20 20.17 6.75
C LEU A 95 7.28 18.94 6.80
N ALA A 96 7.81 17.76 7.12
CA ALA A 96 7.00 16.55 7.37
C ALA A 96 6.05 16.72 8.57
N GLY A 97 6.30 17.70 9.44
CA GLY A 97 5.43 18.02 10.58
C GLY A 97 4.11 18.65 10.18
N VAL A 98 4.02 19.30 9.00
CA VAL A 98 2.78 19.94 8.53
C VAL A 98 1.69 18.91 8.23
N PRO A 99 1.92 17.87 7.39
CA PRO A 99 0.95 16.80 7.21
C PRO A 99 0.60 16.06 8.52
N ALA A 100 1.57 15.91 9.43
CA ALA A 100 1.34 15.26 10.71
C ALA A 100 0.41 16.08 11.63
N ALA A 101 0.57 17.40 11.66
CA ALA A 101 -0.33 18.31 12.37
C ALA A 101 -1.73 18.27 11.77
N MET A 102 -1.84 18.27 10.44
CA MET A 102 -3.12 18.14 9.74
C MET A 102 -3.82 16.81 10.10
N LEU A 103 -3.09 15.69 10.10
CA LEU A 103 -3.63 14.39 10.49
C LEU A 103 -4.10 14.39 11.96
N THR A 104 -3.31 14.99 12.86
CA THR A 104 -3.62 15.04 14.29
C THR A 104 -4.87 15.87 14.55
N LEU A 105 -4.93 17.09 14.01
CA LEU A 105 -6.10 17.97 14.14
C LEU A 105 -7.33 17.38 13.45
N GLY A 106 -7.17 16.81 12.25
CA GLY A 106 -8.25 16.13 11.54
C GLY A 106 -8.82 14.96 12.34
N SER A 107 -7.96 14.17 13.00
CA SER A 107 -8.41 13.05 13.80
C SER A 107 -9.24 13.42 15.03
N LEU A 108 -9.18 14.68 15.50
CA LEU A 108 -10.02 15.17 16.61
C LEU A 108 -11.44 15.55 16.14
N VAL A 109 -11.61 15.90 14.87
CA VAL A 109 -12.90 16.32 14.29
C VAL A 109 -13.66 15.13 13.71
N VAL A 110 -12.94 14.10 13.29
CA VAL A 110 -13.50 12.91 12.65
C VAL A 110 -14.22 12.01 13.66
N VAL A 111 -15.43 11.58 13.31
CA VAL A 111 -16.23 10.62 14.11
C VAL A 111 -15.68 9.21 13.95
N ASP A 112 -15.67 8.42 15.03
CA ASP A 112 -15.28 7.01 15.02
C ASP A 112 -16.17 6.18 14.06
N THR A 113 -15.66 5.05 13.57
CA THR A 113 -16.42 4.20 12.63
C THR A 113 -17.64 3.57 13.32
N PRO A 114 -18.78 3.42 12.61
CA PRO A 114 -19.96 2.75 13.17
C PRO A 114 -19.65 1.34 13.69
N ASN A 115 -18.84 0.58 12.94
CA ASN A 115 -18.36 -0.75 13.32
C ASN A 115 -17.62 -0.74 14.68
N SER A 116 -16.71 0.21 14.89
CA SER A 116 -15.97 0.36 16.15
C SER A 116 -16.89 0.75 17.31
N LEU A 117 -17.83 1.69 17.10
CA LEU A 117 -18.78 2.13 18.14
C LEU A 117 -19.70 0.99 18.58
N ILE A 118 -20.25 0.24 17.63
CA ILE A 118 -21.12 -0.92 17.88
C ILE A 118 -20.34 -2.04 18.58
N SER A 119 -19.09 -2.28 18.16
CA SER A 119 -18.19 -3.25 18.81
C SER A 119 -17.89 -2.88 20.27
N ARG A 120 -17.74 -1.60 20.58
CA ARG A 120 -17.57 -1.10 21.96
C ARG A 120 -18.86 -1.09 22.79
N GLY A 121 -19.99 -1.51 22.23
CA GLY A 121 -21.30 -1.54 22.89
C GLY A 121 -22.08 -0.23 22.86
N LYS A 122 -21.63 0.76 22.09
CA LYS A 122 -22.31 2.06 21.92
C LYS A 122 -23.26 2.03 20.71
N LEU A 123 -24.36 1.31 20.85
CA LEU A 123 -25.32 1.06 19.76
C LEU A 123 -25.96 2.35 19.22
N GLU A 124 -26.42 3.24 20.11
CA GLU A 124 -27.07 4.50 19.72
C GLU A 124 -26.12 5.46 19.00
N GLU A 125 -24.89 5.65 19.52
CA GLU A 125 -23.86 6.45 18.86
C GLU A 125 -23.48 5.86 17.49
N GLY A 126 -23.38 4.52 17.40
CA GLY A 126 -23.11 3.82 16.15
C GLY A 126 -24.21 4.02 15.10
N LYS A 127 -25.48 3.95 15.50
CA LYS A 127 -26.63 4.21 14.63
C LYS A 127 -26.66 5.68 14.16
N ALA A 128 -26.41 6.62 15.07
CA ALA A 128 -26.32 8.04 14.73
C ALA A 128 -25.16 8.35 13.76
N ALA A 129 -23.99 7.75 13.98
CA ALA A 129 -22.85 7.86 13.09
C ALA A 129 -23.16 7.28 11.69
N LEU A 130 -23.82 6.12 11.64
CA LEU A 130 -24.23 5.48 10.39
C LEU A 130 -25.23 6.35 9.61
N LYS A 131 -26.25 6.89 10.27
CA LYS A 131 -27.20 7.85 9.67
C LYS A 131 -26.48 9.08 9.11
N LYS A 132 -25.54 9.65 9.88
CA LYS A 132 -24.76 10.83 9.46
C LYS A 132 -23.88 10.54 8.24
N ILE A 133 -23.26 9.37 8.18
CA ILE A 133 -22.36 8.97 7.08
C ILE A 133 -23.15 8.63 5.80
N ARG A 134 -24.27 7.91 5.95
CA ARG A 134 -25.09 7.45 4.81
C ARG A 134 -26.03 8.54 4.30
N GLY A 135 -26.36 9.54 5.13
CA GLY A 135 -27.24 10.64 4.77
C GLY A 135 -28.70 10.21 4.56
N VAL A 136 -29.08 9.03 5.08
CA VAL A 136 -30.42 8.45 4.97
C VAL A 136 -30.87 7.94 6.34
N ASP A 137 -32.19 8.00 6.59
CA ASP A 137 -32.76 7.54 7.85
C ASP A 137 -32.95 6.03 7.92
N ASN A 138 -33.18 5.38 6.78
CA ASN A 138 -33.41 3.93 6.69
C ASN A 138 -32.07 3.18 6.58
N VAL A 139 -31.34 3.13 7.69
CA VAL A 139 -30.09 2.36 7.84
C VAL A 139 -30.29 1.12 8.72
N GLU A 140 -31.52 0.82 9.14
CA GLU A 140 -31.86 -0.38 9.93
C GLU A 140 -31.25 -1.70 9.41
N PRO A 141 -31.33 -2.05 8.11
CA PRO A 141 -30.79 -3.33 7.64
C PRO A 141 -29.27 -3.41 7.76
N GLU A 142 -28.54 -2.36 7.33
CA GLU A 142 -27.07 -2.30 7.48
C GLU A 142 -26.66 -2.24 8.96
N PHE A 143 -27.45 -1.58 9.80
CA PHE A 143 -27.20 -1.54 11.24
C PHE A 143 -27.33 -2.92 11.89
N LEU A 144 -28.38 -3.69 11.55
CA LEU A 144 -28.60 -5.03 12.08
C LEU A 144 -27.49 -6.00 11.65
N GLU A 145 -27.06 -5.93 10.39
CA GLU A 145 -25.90 -6.66 9.86
C GLU A 145 -24.63 -6.39 10.70
N ILE A 146 -24.30 -5.12 10.93
CA ILE A 146 -23.14 -4.74 11.74
C ILE A 146 -23.28 -5.20 13.20
N VAL A 147 -24.49 -5.15 13.77
CA VAL A 147 -24.74 -5.62 15.15
C VAL A 147 -24.53 -7.12 15.27
N ASP A 148 -25.03 -7.91 14.33
CA ASP A 148 -24.82 -9.35 14.34
C ASP A 148 -23.34 -9.69 14.15
N ALA A 149 -22.67 -9.04 13.20
CA ALA A 149 -21.24 -9.24 13.00
C ALA A 149 -20.41 -8.81 14.22
N SER A 150 -20.82 -7.75 14.93
CA SER A 150 -20.23 -7.31 16.20
C SER A 150 -20.43 -8.33 17.33
N ARG A 151 -21.60 -8.97 17.40
CA ARG A 151 -21.90 -10.03 18.38
C ARG A 151 -20.96 -11.22 18.18
N VAL A 152 -20.83 -11.71 16.94
CA VAL A 152 -19.91 -12.80 16.61
C VAL A 152 -18.45 -12.38 16.90
N ALA A 153 -18.07 -11.14 16.60
CA ALA A 153 -16.72 -10.64 16.90
C ALA A 153 -16.41 -10.58 18.40
N LYS A 154 -17.39 -10.25 19.26
CA LYS A 154 -17.22 -10.26 20.72
C LYS A 154 -16.99 -11.64 21.31
N GLU A 155 -17.50 -12.69 20.66
CA GLU A 155 -17.27 -14.07 21.11
C GLU A 155 -15.81 -14.52 20.90
N VAL A 156 -15.06 -13.84 20.03
CA VAL A 156 -13.66 -14.14 19.73
C VAL A 156 -12.72 -13.43 20.71
N LYS A 157 -12.37 -14.12 21.80
CA LYS A 157 -11.45 -13.62 22.85
C LYS A 157 -9.99 -13.44 22.39
N HIS A 158 -9.55 -14.10 21.32
CA HIS A 158 -8.15 -14.06 20.85
C HIS A 158 -8.01 -13.85 19.32
N PRO A 159 -8.02 -12.60 18.84
CA PRO A 159 -7.99 -12.27 17.41
C PRO A 159 -6.77 -12.85 16.66
N PHE A 160 -5.57 -12.79 17.27
CA PHE A 160 -4.35 -13.32 16.67
C PHE A 160 -4.31 -14.85 16.56
N ARG A 161 -4.88 -15.56 17.54
CA ARG A 161 -5.00 -17.02 17.47
C ARG A 161 -6.11 -17.43 16.50
N ASN A 162 -7.16 -16.61 16.39
CA ASN A 162 -8.24 -16.79 15.42
C ASN A 162 -7.78 -16.61 13.97
N LEU A 163 -6.78 -15.76 13.72
CA LEU A 163 -6.17 -15.60 12.39
C LEU A 163 -5.51 -16.88 11.85
N LEU A 164 -4.95 -17.73 12.72
CA LEU A 164 -4.32 -18.99 12.30
C LEU A 164 -5.32 -20.14 12.07
N GLN A 165 -6.60 -19.94 12.42
CA GLN A 165 -7.64 -20.96 12.20
C GLN A 165 -7.89 -21.17 10.71
N ARG A 166 -8.24 -22.42 10.34
CA ARG A 166 -8.43 -22.83 8.93
C ARG A 166 -9.33 -21.87 8.14
N ARG A 167 -10.43 -21.40 8.74
CA ARG A 167 -11.40 -20.46 8.13
C ARG A 167 -10.77 -19.13 7.67
N ASN A 168 -9.73 -18.66 8.38
CA ASN A 168 -9.11 -17.36 8.15
C ASN A 168 -7.76 -17.45 7.41
N ARG A 169 -7.29 -18.66 7.09
CA ARG A 169 -6.02 -18.90 6.39
C ARG A 169 -6.00 -18.34 4.96
N PRO A 170 -7.05 -18.49 4.14
CA PRO A 170 -7.07 -17.92 2.79
C PRO A 170 -6.84 -16.42 2.79
N GLN A 171 -7.55 -15.70 3.66
CA GLN A 171 -7.46 -14.25 3.83
C GLN A 171 -6.06 -13.84 4.30
N LEU A 172 -5.52 -14.56 5.30
CA LEU A 172 -4.18 -14.29 5.84
C LEU A 172 -3.09 -14.52 4.79
N VAL A 173 -3.16 -15.62 4.03
CA VAL A 173 -2.18 -15.93 2.98
C VAL A 173 -2.24 -14.89 1.86
N ILE A 174 -3.42 -14.50 1.38
CA ILE A 174 -3.55 -13.45 0.37
C ILE A 174 -3.00 -12.12 0.93
N ALA A 175 -3.34 -11.74 2.16
CA ALA A 175 -2.85 -10.50 2.75
C ALA A 175 -1.33 -10.46 2.88
N ILE A 176 -0.70 -11.55 3.32
CA ILE A 176 0.76 -11.66 3.41
C ILE A 176 1.39 -11.60 2.02
N LEU A 177 0.93 -12.45 1.09
CA LEU A 177 1.50 -12.55 -0.25
C LEU A 177 1.33 -11.28 -1.06
N MET A 178 0.20 -10.58 -0.95
CA MET A 178 0.01 -9.27 -1.57
C MET A 178 1.07 -8.26 -1.13
N GLN A 179 1.40 -8.24 0.16
CA GLN A 179 2.39 -7.31 0.72
C GLN A 179 3.82 -7.71 0.38
N VAL A 180 4.12 -9.01 0.34
CA VAL A 180 5.39 -9.52 -0.18
C VAL A 180 5.54 -9.13 -1.64
N PHE A 181 4.58 -9.49 -2.50
CA PHE A 181 4.66 -9.21 -3.92
C PHE A 181 4.72 -7.72 -4.22
N GLN A 182 4.03 -6.86 -3.47
CA GLN A 182 4.14 -5.41 -3.61
C GLN A 182 5.60 -4.92 -3.48
N GLN A 183 6.39 -5.48 -2.56
CA GLN A 183 7.81 -5.13 -2.40
C GLN A 183 8.72 -5.82 -3.43
N PHE A 184 8.43 -7.09 -3.74
CA PHE A 184 9.16 -7.86 -4.76
C PHE A 184 8.89 -7.40 -6.20
N THR A 185 7.94 -6.50 -6.42
CA THR A 185 7.84 -5.75 -7.69
C THR A 185 9.13 -5.00 -8.03
N GLY A 186 9.91 -4.63 -7.01
CA GLY A 186 11.10 -3.80 -7.16
C GLY A 186 10.80 -2.30 -7.28
N ILE A 187 9.60 -1.85 -6.92
CA ILE A 187 9.22 -0.42 -7.02
C ILE A 187 10.18 0.49 -6.26
N ASN A 188 10.54 0.15 -5.02
CA ASN A 188 11.46 0.96 -4.21
C ASN A 188 12.86 0.99 -4.84
N ALA A 189 13.33 -0.14 -5.35
CA ALA A 189 14.58 -0.25 -6.08
C ALA A 189 14.60 0.64 -7.33
N ILE A 190 13.54 0.59 -8.15
CA ILE A 190 13.42 1.42 -9.35
C ILE A 190 13.30 2.90 -9.00
N MET A 191 12.56 3.26 -7.95
CA MET A 191 12.43 4.65 -7.51
C MET A 191 13.75 5.25 -7.02
N PHE A 192 14.59 4.48 -6.32
CA PHE A 192 15.91 4.94 -5.88
C PHE A 192 16.95 4.92 -7.00
N TYR A 193 16.86 3.94 -7.90
CA TYR A 193 17.83 3.77 -8.98
C TYR A 193 17.53 4.66 -10.17
N ALA A 194 16.28 5.05 -10.39
CA ALA A 194 15.89 5.92 -11.49
C ALA A 194 16.84 7.13 -11.58
N PRO A 195 16.97 8.02 -10.58
CA PRO A 195 17.86 9.18 -10.67
C PRO A 195 19.31 8.84 -11.06
N VAL A 196 19.85 7.74 -10.53
CA VAL A 196 21.21 7.26 -10.82
C VAL A 196 21.33 6.76 -12.25
N LEU A 197 20.32 6.03 -12.73
CA LEU A 197 20.23 5.57 -14.11
C LEU A 197 20.12 6.77 -15.05
N PHE A 198 19.26 7.76 -14.77
CA PHE A 198 19.18 8.98 -15.59
C PHE A 198 20.51 9.75 -15.64
N GLN A 199 21.23 9.84 -14.52
CA GLN A 199 22.55 10.50 -14.48
C GLN A 199 23.60 9.75 -15.32
N THR A 200 23.62 8.42 -15.25
CA THR A 200 24.54 7.58 -16.04
C THR A 200 24.20 7.52 -17.53
N LEU A 201 23.01 7.96 -17.94
CA LEU A 201 22.59 8.12 -19.33
C LEU A 201 23.01 9.48 -19.94
N GLY A 202 23.77 10.31 -19.21
CA GLY A 202 24.34 11.57 -19.73
C GLY A 202 23.45 12.81 -19.51
N PHE A 203 22.32 12.66 -18.80
CA PHE A 203 21.53 13.83 -18.39
C PHE A 203 22.24 14.54 -17.22
N LYS A 204 22.54 15.84 -17.37
CA LYS A 204 23.24 16.68 -16.37
C LYS A 204 22.65 16.56 -14.96
N SER A 205 23.42 16.85 -13.91
CA SER A 205 23.05 16.66 -12.49
C SER A 205 21.63 17.13 -12.10
N ASP A 206 21.16 18.25 -12.63
CA ASP A 206 19.79 18.76 -12.39
C ASP A 206 18.68 17.84 -12.96
N ALA A 207 18.98 17.08 -14.00
CA ALA A 207 18.07 16.14 -14.63
C ALA A 207 17.74 14.92 -13.78
N SER A 208 18.61 14.52 -12.85
CA SER A 208 18.31 13.45 -11.89
C SER A 208 17.11 13.82 -11.00
N LEU A 209 17.02 15.08 -10.58
CA LEU A 209 15.91 15.62 -9.81
C LEU A 209 14.65 15.79 -10.67
N TYR A 210 14.78 16.29 -11.90
CA TYR A 210 13.65 16.33 -12.84
C TYR A 210 13.07 14.93 -13.10
N SER A 211 13.91 13.89 -13.20
CA SER A 211 13.43 12.52 -13.38
C SER A 211 12.63 12.00 -12.19
N ALA A 212 13.02 12.32 -10.96
CA ALA A 212 12.30 11.95 -9.75
C ALA A 212 10.93 12.65 -9.69
N VAL A 213 10.88 13.93 -10.07
CA VAL A 213 9.63 14.70 -10.16
C VAL A 213 8.71 14.17 -11.25
N ILE A 214 9.24 13.88 -12.44
CA ILE A 214 8.46 13.29 -13.56
C ILE A 214 7.89 11.93 -13.13
N THR A 215 8.72 11.06 -12.56
CA THR A 215 8.29 9.74 -12.09
C THR A 215 7.25 9.85 -10.99
N GLY A 216 7.41 10.81 -10.07
CA GLY A 216 6.42 11.12 -9.03
C GLY A 216 5.09 11.64 -9.60
N ALA A 217 5.14 12.52 -10.60
CA ALA A 217 3.95 13.05 -11.26
C ALA A 217 3.18 11.96 -12.01
N VAL A 218 3.91 11.09 -12.74
CA VAL A 218 3.35 9.91 -13.40
C VAL A 218 2.68 8.98 -12.38
N ASN A 219 3.29 8.77 -11.21
CA ASN A 219 2.73 7.97 -10.12
C ASN A 219 1.41 8.54 -9.61
N VAL A 220 1.33 9.86 -9.38
CA VAL A 220 0.10 10.55 -8.94
C VAL A 220 -1.00 10.43 -10.00
N LEU A 221 -0.68 10.76 -11.25
CA LEU A 221 -1.65 10.69 -12.36
C LEU A 221 -2.18 9.28 -12.57
N SER A 222 -1.31 8.28 -12.51
CA SER A 222 -1.71 6.88 -12.66
C SER A 222 -2.55 6.40 -11.47
N THR A 223 -2.29 6.90 -10.27
CA THR A 223 -3.14 6.60 -9.10
C THR A 223 -4.56 7.18 -9.27
N LEU A 224 -4.71 8.36 -9.89
CA LEU A 224 -6.04 8.91 -10.23
C LEU A 224 -6.80 8.02 -11.22
N VAL A 225 -6.10 7.46 -12.21
CA VAL A 225 -6.66 6.47 -13.14
C VAL A 225 -7.17 5.26 -12.36
N SER A 226 -6.40 4.76 -11.38
CA SER A 226 -6.82 3.66 -10.52
C SER A 226 -8.15 3.92 -9.80
N ILE A 227 -8.34 5.11 -9.25
CA ILE A 227 -9.57 5.50 -8.54
C ILE A 227 -10.80 5.35 -9.45
N TYR A 228 -10.67 5.72 -10.72
CA TYR A 228 -11.75 5.62 -11.68
C TYR A 228 -12.04 4.18 -12.13
N PHE A 229 -10.98 3.38 -12.34
CA PHE A 229 -11.11 2.05 -12.91
C PHE A 229 -11.32 0.94 -11.88
N VAL A 230 -10.95 1.11 -10.60
CA VAL A 230 -11.02 0.03 -9.59
C VAL A 230 -12.43 -0.54 -9.39
N ASP A 231 -13.44 0.34 -9.40
CA ASP A 231 -14.84 -0.06 -9.21
C ASP A 231 -15.53 -0.35 -10.56
N ARG A 232 -14.88 -0.10 -11.71
CA ARG A 232 -15.39 -0.40 -13.05
C ARG A 232 -14.82 -1.70 -13.64
N ALA A 233 -13.51 -1.81 -13.75
CA ALA A 233 -12.81 -2.96 -14.32
C ALA A 233 -12.69 -4.14 -13.35
N GLY A 234 -12.74 -3.87 -12.04
CA GLY A 234 -12.51 -4.89 -11.00
C GLY A 234 -11.05 -4.95 -10.57
N ARG A 235 -10.80 -5.55 -9.41
CA ARG A 235 -9.47 -5.57 -8.78
C ARG A 235 -8.56 -6.58 -9.50
N ARG A 236 -9.10 -7.73 -9.91
CA ARG A 236 -8.32 -8.79 -10.55
C ARG A 236 -7.86 -8.38 -11.94
N ALA A 237 -8.73 -7.75 -12.73
CA ALA A 237 -8.41 -7.28 -14.07
C ALA A 237 -7.25 -6.27 -14.05
N LEU A 238 -7.27 -5.32 -13.11
CA LEU A 238 -6.19 -4.33 -12.94
C LEU A 238 -4.85 -4.96 -12.54
N LEU A 239 -4.86 -5.98 -11.67
CA LEU A 239 -3.62 -6.67 -11.29
C LEU A 239 -3.02 -7.47 -12.44
N LEU A 240 -3.85 -8.09 -13.29
CA LEU A 240 -3.39 -8.86 -14.44
C LEU A 240 -2.83 -7.99 -15.56
N GLU A 241 -3.56 -6.93 -15.93
CA GLU A 241 -3.11 -5.95 -16.92
C GLU A 241 -1.77 -5.35 -16.49
N ALA A 242 -1.68 -4.92 -15.23
CA ALA A 242 -0.47 -4.34 -14.70
C ALA A 242 0.69 -5.35 -14.63
N GLY A 243 0.41 -6.60 -14.27
CA GLY A 243 1.41 -7.68 -14.28
C GLY A 243 2.07 -7.84 -15.65
N VAL A 244 1.28 -7.84 -16.72
CA VAL A 244 1.78 -7.91 -18.10
C VAL A 244 2.59 -6.66 -18.46
N GLN A 245 2.07 -5.46 -18.17
CA GLN A 245 2.77 -4.21 -18.47
C GLN A 245 4.11 -4.10 -17.71
N MET A 246 4.15 -4.47 -16.43
CA MET A 246 5.37 -4.48 -15.61
C MET A 246 6.38 -5.48 -16.15
N PHE A 247 5.92 -6.68 -16.51
CA PHE A 247 6.77 -7.73 -17.03
C PHE A 247 7.46 -7.28 -18.31
N LEU A 248 6.69 -6.76 -19.27
CA LEU A 248 7.23 -6.26 -20.54
C LEU A 248 8.20 -5.09 -20.31
N SER A 249 7.81 -4.13 -19.48
CA SER A 249 8.65 -2.94 -19.21
C SER A 249 9.99 -3.33 -18.56
N GLN A 250 9.97 -4.18 -17.54
CA GLN A 250 11.20 -4.63 -16.88
C GLN A 250 12.06 -5.52 -17.76
N LEU A 251 11.44 -6.38 -18.59
CA LEU A 251 12.15 -7.22 -19.53
C LEU A 251 12.90 -6.37 -20.57
N VAL A 252 12.25 -5.34 -21.13
CA VAL A 252 12.89 -4.41 -22.08
C VAL A 252 14.05 -3.68 -21.40
N VAL A 253 13.86 -3.16 -20.19
CA VAL A 253 14.93 -2.48 -19.43
C VAL A 253 16.10 -3.44 -19.16
N ALA A 254 15.82 -4.69 -18.79
CA ALA A 254 16.84 -5.72 -18.56
C ALA A 254 17.65 -6.02 -19.83
N ILE A 255 17.00 -6.16 -20.99
CA ILE A 255 17.66 -6.42 -22.28
C ILE A 255 18.55 -5.24 -22.67
N VAL A 256 18.03 -4.01 -22.61
CA VAL A 256 18.79 -2.80 -22.98
C VAL A 256 20.01 -2.63 -22.08
N MET A 257 19.87 -2.83 -20.77
CA MET A 257 20.98 -2.77 -19.83
C MET A 257 21.98 -3.92 -20.02
N GLY A 258 21.50 -5.11 -20.39
CA GLY A 258 22.35 -6.27 -20.69
C GLY A 258 23.22 -6.07 -21.94
N LEU A 259 22.66 -5.46 -23.00
CA LEU A 259 23.41 -5.12 -24.21
C LEU A 259 24.49 -4.05 -23.91
N LYS A 260 24.16 -3.04 -23.08
CA LYS A 260 25.11 -1.98 -22.69
C LYS A 260 26.33 -2.50 -21.95
N VAL A 261 26.17 -3.48 -21.04
CA VAL A 261 27.29 -4.07 -20.28
C VAL A 261 28.26 -4.82 -21.19
N LYS A 262 27.80 -5.27 -22.37
CA LYS A 262 28.61 -6.06 -23.30
C LYS A 262 29.46 -5.21 -24.24
N ASP A 263 29.01 -3.99 -24.58
CA ASP A 263 29.65 -3.16 -25.59
C ASP A 263 30.68 -2.14 -25.07
N ASN A 264 30.79 -1.87 -23.76
CA ASN A 264 31.77 -0.94 -23.16
C ASN A 264 31.88 0.47 -23.79
N SER A 265 31.02 0.82 -24.75
CA SER A 265 30.95 2.12 -25.41
C SER A 265 30.08 3.05 -24.57
N ASN A 266 30.69 4.11 -24.04
CA ASN A 266 30.07 5.07 -23.13
C ASN A 266 29.00 5.96 -23.77
N ASP A 267 28.79 5.87 -25.08
CA ASP A 267 27.79 6.66 -25.79
C ASP A 267 26.52 5.84 -26.01
N LEU A 268 25.52 6.06 -25.15
CA LEU A 268 24.16 5.69 -25.52
C LEU A 268 23.71 6.56 -26.67
N ASN A 269 23.25 5.92 -27.73
CA ASN A 269 22.39 6.61 -28.68
C ASN A 269 21.20 7.20 -27.89
N GLN A 270 20.97 8.51 -28.02
CA GLN A 270 20.00 9.26 -27.22
C GLN A 270 18.58 8.63 -27.26
N GLY A 271 18.25 7.93 -28.35
CA GLY A 271 17.02 7.14 -28.48
C GLY A 271 16.89 5.97 -27.50
N LEU A 272 17.96 5.22 -27.22
CA LEU A 272 17.96 4.11 -26.25
C LEU A 272 17.80 4.63 -24.81
N ALA A 273 18.38 5.79 -24.50
CA ALA A 273 18.18 6.43 -23.21
C ALA A 273 16.70 6.81 -23.02
N VAL A 274 16.09 7.49 -23.99
CA VAL A 274 14.66 7.85 -23.96
C VAL A 274 13.77 6.60 -23.85
N LEU A 275 14.10 5.51 -24.54
CA LEU A 275 13.36 4.25 -24.43
C LEU A 275 13.35 3.71 -22.99
N VAL A 276 14.51 3.69 -22.31
CA VAL A 276 14.59 3.23 -20.91
C VAL A 276 13.75 4.11 -19.99
N VAL A 277 13.77 5.42 -20.20
CA VAL A 277 12.93 6.38 -19.45
C VAL A 277 11.45 6.06 -19.61
N VAL A 278 10.98 5.90 -20.86
CA VAL A 278 9.58 5.58 -21.15
C VAL A 278 9.18 4.26 -20.51
N MET A 279 10.05 3.24 -20.54
CA MET A 279 9.76 1.93 -19.92
C MET A 279 9.73 2.02 -18.39
N VAL A 280 10.60 2.80 -17.75
CA VAL A 280 10.56 3.04 -16.31
C VAL A 280 9.29 3.79 -15.91
N CYS A 281 8.90 4.82 -16.67
CA CYS A 281 7.64 5.52 -16.44
C CYS A 281 6.43 4.61 -16.66
N SER A 282 6.45 3.75 -17.68
CA SER A 282 5.40 2.76 -17.93
C SER A 282 5.30 1.75 -16.78
N PHE A 283 6.44 1.27 -16.26
CA PHE A 283 6.48 0.40 -15.08
C PHE A 283 5.87 1.07 -13.84
N VAL A 284 6.27 2.32 -13.55
CA VAL A 284 5.75 3.06 -12.39
C VAL A 284 4.26 3.34 -12.55
N SER A 285 3.80 3.67 -13.75
CA SER A 285 2.38 3.90 -14.04
C SER A 285 1.54 2.67 -13.74
N SER A 286 2.00 1.51 -14.22
CA SER A 286 1.31 0.24 -14.01
C SER A 286 1.27 -0.16 -12.54
N PHE A 287 2.39 -0.01 -11.81
CA PHE A 287 2.41 -0.25 -10.36
C PHE A 287 1.43 0.67 -9.61
N ALA A 288 1.42 1.96 -9.98
CA ALA A 288 0.62 2.98 -9.34
C ALA A 288 -0.88 2.75 -9.47
N TRP A 289 -1.35 2.16 -10.58
CA TRP A 289 -2.77 1.86 -10.74
C TRP A 289 -3.20 0.48 -10.25
N SER A 290 -2.27 -0.39 -9.89
CA SER A 290 -2.54 -1.78 -9.51
C SER A 290 -2.00 -2.12 -8.12
N TRP A 291 -0.80 -2.69 -8.02
CA TRP A 291 -0.18 -3.23 -6.81
C TRP A 291 -0.01 -2.19 -5.70
N GLY A 292 0.23 -0.92 -6.04
CA GLY A 292 0.26 0.17 -5.08
C GLY A 292 -1.05 0.28 -4.28
N PRO A 293 -2.16 0.66 -4.92
CA PRO A 293 -3.45 0.81 -4.24
C PRO A 293 -4.06 -0.53 -3.80
N LEU A 294 -4.01 -1.55 -4.66
CA LEU A 294 -4.69 -2.82 -4.42
C LEU A 294 -4.00 -3.64 -3.32
N GLY A 295 -2.70 -3.41 -3.10
CA GLY A 295 -1.94 -4.01 -1.99
C GLY A 295 -2.50 -3.62 -0.61
N TRP A 296 -3.10 -2.43 -0.47
CA TRP A 296 -3.76 -2.00 0.77
C TRP A 296 -5.27 -2.30 0.77
N LEU A 297 -5.91 -2.15 -0.39
CA LEU A 297 -7.34 -2.38 -0.55
C LEU A 297 -7.73 -3.84 -0.30
N ILE A 298 -7.11 -4.80 -0.99
CA ILE A 298 -7.51 -6.21 -0.95
C ILE A 298 -7.43 -6.77 0.48
N PRO A 299 -6.31 -6.61 1.23
CA PRO A 299 -6.28 -7.06 2.61
C PRO A 299 -7.37 -6.42 3.47
N SER A 300 -7.79 -5.18 3.20
CA SER A 300 -8.82 -4.50 4.00
C SER A 300 -10.24 -5.03 3.71
N GLU A 301 -10.48 -5.48 2.47
CA GLU A 301 -11.77 -6.05 2.05
C GLU A 301 -11.89 -7.54 2.38
N THR A 302 -10.79 -8.30 2.49
CA THR A 302 -10.84 -9.76 2.64
C THR A 302 -11.09 -10.26 4.04
N PHE A 303 -10.72 -9.51 5.09
CA PHE A 303 -10.82 -10.00 6.47
C PHE A 303 -12.21 -9.78 7.10
N PRO A 304 -12.74 -10.78 7.83
CA PRO A 304 -13.94 -10.62 8.64
C PRO A 304 -13.68 -9.63 9.79
N LEU A 305 -14.74 -8.96 10.27
CA LEU A 305 -14.67 -7.90 11.29
C LEU A 305 -13.81 -8.30 12.52
N GLU A 306 -13.98 -9.52 13.01
CA GLU A 306 -13.27 -10.07 14.19
C GLU A 306 -11.74 -10.10 14.02
N ALA A 307 -11.26 -10.35 12.81
CA ALA A 307 -9.85 -10.58 12.50
C ALA A 307 -9.23 -9.46 11.67
N ARG A 308 -10.01 -8.46 11.24
CA ARG A 308 -9.59 -7.41 10.31
C ARG A 308 -8.47 -6.55 10.85
N SER A 309 -8.62 -6.04 12.08
CA SER A 309 -7.60 -5.20 12.71
C SER A 309 -6.27 -5.95 12.86
N ALA A 310 -6.32 -7.21 13.31
CA ALA A 310 -5.14 -8.05 13.47
C ALA A 310 -4.52 -8.45 12.11
N GLY A 311 -5.34 -8.76 11.11
CA GLY A 311 -4.89 -9.10 9.76
C GLY A 311 -4.22 -7.92 9.05
N GLN A 312 -4.77 -6.72 9.21
CA GLN A 312 -4.14 -5.47 8.74
C GLN A 312 -2.80 -5.22 9.43
N SER A 313 -2.70 -5.42 10.74
CA SER A 313 -1.43 -5.29 11.46
C SER A 313 -0.36 -6.26 10.92
N VAL A 314 -0.74 -7.51 10.63
CA VAL A 314 0.18 -8.49 10.01
C VAL A 314 0.58 -8.03 8.61
N ALA A 315 -0.37 -7.56 7.80
CA ALA A 315 -0.10 -7.05 6.45
C ALA A 315 0.89 -5.87 6.47
N VAL A 316 0.69 -4.88 7.35
CA VAL A 316 1.61 -3.75 7.54
C VAL A 316 2.98 -4.23 8.02
N CYS A 317 3.03 -5.16 8.97
CA CYS A 317 4.27 -5.71 9.49
C CYS A 317 5.09 -6.41 8.39
N VAL A 318 4.44 -7.25 7.58
CA VAL A 318 5.06 -7.94 6.44
C VAL A 318 5.53 -6.93 5.40
N ASN A 319 4.70 -5.92 5.07
CA ASN A 319 5.07 -4.87 4.12
C ASN A 319 6.35 -4.13 4.57
N MET A 320 6.41 -3.70 5.83
CA MET A 320 7.57 -2.99 6.39
C MET A 320 8.80 -3.88 6.50
N LEU A 321 8.64 -5.15 6.87
CA LEU A 321 9.73 -6.12 6.95
C LEU A 321 10.35 -6.34 5.56
N PHE A 322 9.53 -6.60 4.53
CA PHE A 322 10.05 -6.81 3.18
C PHE A 322 10.56 -5.52 2.53
N THR A 323 10.00 -4.37 2.89
CA THR A 323 10.60 -3.07 2.51
C THR A 323 12.03 -2.97 3.06
N PHE A 324 12.24 -3.30 4.34
CA PHE A 324 13.57 -3.31 4.96
C PHE A 324 14.51 -4.33 4.31
N VAL A 325 14.05 -5.57 4.10
CA VAL A 325 14.86 -6.64 3.49
C VAL A 325 15.30 -6.25 2.09
N ILE A 326 14.38 -5.79 1.23
CA ILE A 326 14.71 -5.35 -0.13
C ILE A 326 15.64 -4.13 -0.08
N ALA A 327 15.36 -3.12 0.74
CA ALA A 327 16.21 -1.93 0.83
C ALA A 327 17.65 -2.24 1.26
N GLN A 328 17.85 -3.15 2.21
CA GLN A 328 19.18 -3.59 2.65
C GLN A 328 19.88 -4.45 1.60
N ALA A 329 19.17 -5.42 1.02
CA ALA A 329 19.73 -6.30 0.01
C ALA A 329 20.03 -5.55 -1.31
N PHE A 330 19.30 -4.48 -1.61
CA PHE A 330 19.35 -3.79 -2.89
C PHE A 330 20.74 -3.26 -3.25
N LEU A 331 21.45 -2.64 -2.31
CA LEU A 331 22.78 -2.10 -2.59
C LEU A 331 23.78 -3.21 -2.93
N SER A 332 23.75 -4.32 -2.18
CA SER A 332 24.57 -5.50 -2.46
C SER A 332 24.21 -6.15 -3.79
N MET A 333 22.91 -6.24 -4.11
CA MET A 333 22.43 -6.73 -5.41
C MET A 333 22.90 -5.83 -6.56
N LEU A 334 22.85 -4.50 -6.39
CA LEU A 334 23.38 -3.53 -7.38
C LEU A 334 24.85 -3.76 -7.70
N CYS A 335 25.70 -3.90 -6.67
CA CYS A 335 27.13 -4.07 -6.86
C CYS A 335 27.49 -5.40 -7.55
N HIS A 336 26.80 -6.50 -7.21
CA HIS A 336 27.17 -7.84 -7.69
C HIS A 336 26.40 -8.28 -8.93
N MET A 337 25.11 -7.92 -9.03
CA MET A 337 24.21 -8.46 -10.05
C MET A 337 23.92 -7.51 -11.21
N LYS A 338 24.39 -6.24 -11.22
CA LYS A 338 24.22 -5.27 -12.35
C LYS A 338 22.86 -5.39 -13.07
N PHE A 339 22.83 -6.00 -14.27
CA PHE A 339 21.61 -6.20 -15.07
C PHE A 339 20.68 -7.31 -14.55
N GLY A 340 21.23 -8.31 -13.85
CA GLY A 340 20.52 -9.46 -13.30
C GLY A 340 19.46 -9.11 -12.26
N ILE A 341 19.50 -7.89 -11.70
CA ILE A 341 18.49 -7.39 -10.76
C ILE A 341 17.15 -7.17 -11.46
N PHE A 342 17.18 -6.62 -12.68
CA PHE A 342 15.97 -6.43 -13.46
C PHE A 342 15.37 -7.78 -13.88
N LEU A 343 16.21 -8.77 -14.21
CA LEU A 343 15.75 -10.15 -14.47
C LEU A 343 15.16 -10.80 -13.21
N PHE A 344 15.78 -10.59 -12.05
CA PHE A 344 15.26 -11.07 -10.77
C PHE A 344 13.86 -10.50 -10.52
N PHE A 345 13.67 -9.17 -10.61
CA PHE A 345 12.34 -8.57 -10.45
C PHE A 345 11.36 -9.03 -11.52
N THR A 346 11.79 -9.14 -12.79
CA THR A 346 10.93 -9.65 -13.89
C THR A 346 10.43 -11.06 -13.61
N SER A 347 11.28 -11.93 -13.05
CA SER A 347 10.88 -13.30 -12.67
C SER A 347 9.83 -13.29 -11.54
N TRP A 348 9.96 -12.40 -10.56
CA TRP A 348 8.97 -12.23 -9.50
C TRP A 348 7.67 -11.62 -10.01
N VAL A 349 7.73 -10.70 -10.98
CA VAL A 349 6.55 -10.15 -11.66
C VAL A 349 5.76 -11.24 -12.38
N PHE A 350 6.46 -12.19 -13.00
CA PHE A 350 5.81 -13.36 -13.59
C PHE A 350 5.12 -14.24 -12.53
N VAL A 351 5.83 -14.58 -11.45
CA VAL A 351 5.27 -15.39 -10.34
C VAL A 351 4.05 -14.71 -9.70
N MET A 352 4.10 -13.41 -9.46
CA MET A 352 2.97 -12.68 -8.86
C MET A 352 1.78 -12.59 -9.83
N THR A 353 2.01 -12.52 -11.14
CA THR A 353 0.93 -12.53 -12.14
C THR A 353 0.24 -13.89 -12.16
N LEU A 354 1.00 -14.99 -12.07
CA LEU A 354 0.43 -16.34 -11.92
C LEU A 354 -0.37 -16.46 -10.61
N PHE A 355 0.14 -15.89 -9.51
CA PHE A 355 -0.59 -15.85 -8.24
C PHE A 355 -1.95 -15.15 -8.38
N VAL A 356 -2.00 -14.01 -9.06
CA VAL A 356 -3.26 -13.28 -9.33
C VAL A 356 -4.21 -14.10 -10.20
N LEU A 357 -3.68 -14.83 -11.19
CA LEU A 357 -4.49 -15.67 -12.07
C LEU A 357 -5.19 -16.80 -11.32
N PHE A 358 -4.50 -17.49 -10.41
CA PHE A 358 -5.01 -18.71 -9.78
C PHE A 358 -5.65 -18.53 -8.40
N LEU A 359 -5.16 -17.57 -7.60
CA LEU A 359 -5.44 -17.51 -6.16
C LEU A 359 -6.22 -16.28 -5.72
N ILE A 360 -6.24 -15.20 -6.51
CA ILE A 360 -6.99 -13.97 -6.16
C ILE A 360 -8.39 -14.00 -6.77
N PRO A 361 -9.45 -14.06 -5.95
CA PRO A 361 -10.80 -13.90 -6.42
C PRO A 361 -11.16 -12.41 -6.64
N GLU A 362 -12.20 -12.13 -7.42
CA GLU A 362 -12.71 -10.78 -7.61
C GLU A 362 -13.51 -10.33 -6.38
N THR A 363 -13.16 -9.17 -5.81
CA THR A 363 -13.79 -8.61 -4.59
C THR A 363 -14.75 -7.45 -4.88
N LYS A 364 -14.88 -7.05 -6.16
CA LYS A 364 -15.70 -5.91 -6.57
C LYS A 364 -17.17 -6.06 -6.17
N GLY A 365 -17.69 -5.05 -5.47
CA GLY A 365 -19.12 -4.86 -5.20
C GLY A 365 -19.71 -5.82 -4.16
N VAL A 366 -18.88 -6.59 -3.45
CA VAL A 366 -19.33 -7.50 -2.40
C VAL A 366 -19.29 -6.78 -1.04
N PRO A 367 -20.40 -6.76 -0.28
CA PRO A 367 -20.40 -6.33 1.12
C PRO A 367 -19.36 -7.13 1.92
N ILE A 368 -18.65 -6.49 2.85
CA ILE A 368 -17.49 -7.16 3.53
C ILE A 368 -17.94 -8.41 4.27
N GLU A 369 -19.17 -8.40 4.77
CA GLU A 369 -19.77 -9.48 5.56
C GLU A 369 -20.10 -10.70 4.70
N GLU A 370 -20.40 -10.50 3.41
CA GLU A 370 -20.72 -11.56 2.45
C GLU A 370 -19.49 -12.14 1.74
N MET A 371 -18.28 -11.59 1.95
CA MET A 371 -17.06 -12.04 1.28
C MET A 371 -16.80 -13.54 1.51
N THR A 372 -17.00 -14.01 2.74
CA THR A 372 -16.88 -15.43 3.14
C THR A 372 -17.78 -16.34 2.31
N GLU A 373 -19.03 -15.94 2.12
CA GLU A 373 -20.08 -16.74 1.48
C GLU A 373 -20.01 -16.69 -0.04
N ARG A 374 -19.92 -15.48 -0.61
CA ARG A 374 -20.01 -15.26 -2.06
C ARG A 374 -18.70 -15.49 -2.79
N VAL A 375 -17.56 -15.27 -2.14
CA VAL A 375 -16.25 -15.27 -2.79
C VAL A 375 -15.45 -16.50 -2.41
N TRP A 376 -15.27 -16.74 -1.10
CA TRP A 376 -14.37 -17.79 -0.63
C TRP A 376 -14.94 -19.21 -0.77
N LYS A 377 -16.23 -19.42 -0.48
CA LYS A 377 -16.89 -20.73 -0.65
C LYS A 377 -17.07 -21.14 -2.13
N GLN A 378 -17.09 -20.19 -3.06
CA GLN A 378 -17.24 -20.46 -4.50
C GLN A 378 -15.89 -20.71 -5.21
N HIS A 379 -14.77 -20.34 -4.59
CA HIS A 379 -13.46 -20.46 -5.20
C HIS A 379 -12.96 -21.92 -5.19
N TRP A 380 -12.56 -22.42 -6.37
CA TRP A 380 -12.13 -23.82 -6.59
C TRP A 380 -11.04 -24.31 -5.61
N PHE A 381 -10.09 -23.44 -5.26
CA PHE A 381 -8.99 -23.76 -4.34
C PHE A 381 -9.31 -23.49 -2.86
N TRP A 382 -10.05 -22.40 -2.56
CA TRP A 382 -10.22 -21.93 -1.20
C TRP A 382 -11.43 -22.52 -0.49
N LYS A 383 -12.41 -23.07 -1.22
CA LYS A 383 -13.58 -23.74 -0.67
C LYS A 383 -13.23 -24.78 0.41
N ARG A 384 -12.15 -25.53 0.20
CA ARG A 384 -11.64 -26.58 1.12
C ARG A 384 -11.31 -26.08 2.54
N PHE A 385 -11.12 -24.77 2.72
CA PHE A 385 -10.81 -24.17 4.02
C PHE A 385 -12.04 -23.56 4.71
N MET A 386 -13.19 -23.53 4.02
CA MET A 386 -14.42 -22.87 4.48
C MET A 386 -15.51 -23.87 4.94
N ASP A 387 -15.40 -25.15 4.57
CA ASP A 387 -16.44 -26.17 4.82
C ASP A 387 -16.41 -26.76 6.27
N ASP A 388 -15.33 -26.58 7.04
CA ASP A 388 -15.19 -27.16 8.40
C ASP A 388 -16.11 -26.54 9.48
N GLY A 389 -16.92 -25.53 9.13
CA GLY A 389 -17.84 -24.85 10.05
C GLY A 389 -19.18 -25.56 10.26
N GLU A 390 -19.65 -26.33 9.28
CA GLU A 390 -20.92 -27.06 9.40
C GLU A 390 -20.79 -28.31 10.28
N ASP A 391 -19.64 -28.96 10.29
CA ASP A 391 -19.44 -30.21 11.04
C ASP A 391 -19.35 -30.01 12.56
N LYS A 392 -19.01 -28.81 13.03
CA LYS A 392 -19.04 -28.50 14.47
C LYS A 392 -20.43 -28.06 14.97
N ALA A 393 -21.28 -27.53 14.10
CA ALA A 393 -22.65 -27.17 14.46
C ALA A 393 -23.57 -28.41 14.52
N LYS A 394 -23.28 -29.45 13.72
CA LYS A 394 -24.04 -30.72 13.72
C LYS A 394 -23.63 -31.70 14.82
N GLY A 395 -22.50 -31.49 15.50
CA GLY A 395 -22.01 -32.35 16.59
C GLY A 395 -22.49 -31.99 18.00
N HIS A 396 -23.33 -30.96 18.13
CA HIS A 396 -23.88 -30.48 19.40
C HIS A 396 -25.41 -30.30 19.37
N ALA A 397 -26.09 -30.89 18.39
CA ALA A 397 -27.54 -30.97 18.34
C ALA A 397 -28.04 -32.29 18.93
#